data_AF-A0A4Y2D5M2-F1
#
_entry.id   AF-A0A4Y2D5M2-F1
#
_cell.length_a   1.000
_cell.length_b   1.000
_cell.length_c   1.000
_cell.angle_alpha   90.00
_cell.angle_beta   90.00
_cell.angle_gamma   90.00
#
_symmetry.space_group_name_H-M   'P 1'
#
loop_
_entity.id
_entity.type
_entity.pdbx_description
1 polymer ?
#
loop_
_entity_poly.entity_id
_entity_poly.type
_entity_poly.pdbx_seq_one_letter_code
_entity_poly.pdbx_strand_id
1 'polypeptide(L)'
;MSENGNMNEHIAQMLELIDKLKAVGEEIKDDHIAALLLVSVPKSYDTLKTALEAMPENELTPELIKNKLTDENNRRKEQDSDRNLAQAFRTNVSFKRSHQNKNDKFCTFCEKTWSFKGFLLSIRPLSHYTV
;
A
#
# COMPACT_ATOMS: atom_id res chain seq x y z
N MET A 1 -4.25 -17.22 -6.95
CA MET A 1 -5.05 -16.57 -5.87
C MET A 1 -5.51 -15.18 -6.32
N SER A 2 -6.71 -14.74 -5.91
CA SER A 2 -7.19 -13.35 -6.09
C SER A 2 -6.64 -12.42 -5.01
N GLU A 3 -6.71 -11.10 -5.22
CA GLU A 3 -6.24 -10.07 -4.26
C GLU A 3 -6.89 -10.17 -2.87
N ASN A 4 -8.17 -10.52 -2.81
CA ASN A 4 -8.92 -10.68 -1.55
C ASN A 4 -9.07 -12.16 -1.14
N GLY A 5 -8.26 -13.05 -1.71
CA GLY A 5 -8.32 -14.48 -1.44
C GLY A 5 -7.82 -14.85 -0.04
N ASN A 6 -8.25 -16.01 0.46
CA ASN A 6 -7.71 -16.57 1.70
C ASN A 6 -6.38 -17.29 1.41
N MET A 7 -5.27 -16.72 1.89
CA MET A 7 -3.93 -17.27 1.72
C MET A 7 -3.79 -18.70 2.24
N ASN A 8 -4.37 -19.01 3.41
CA ASN A 8 -4.22 -20.35 4.02
C ASN A 8 -4.94 -21.42 3.19
N GLU A 9 -6.14 -21.10 2.70
CA GLU A 9 -6.89 -21.99 1.80
C GLU A 9 -6.16 -22.20 0.48
N HIS A 10 -5.61 -21.12 -0.10
CA HIS A 10 -4.84 -21.20 -1.34
C HIS A 10 -3.59 -22.06 -1.19
N ILE A 11 -2.83 -21.90 -0.10
CA ILE A 11 -1.65 -22.73 0.19
C ILE A 11 -2.07 -24.20 0.36
N ALA A 12 -3.14 -24.47 1.10
CA ALA A 12 -3.64 -25.83 1.29
C ALA A 12 -4.02 -26.50 -0.04
N GLN A 13 -4.74 -25.79 -0.91
CA GLN A 13 -5.13 -26.28 -2.23
C GLN A 13 -3.91 -26.56 -3.13
N MET A 14 -2.89 -25.69 -3.10
CA MET A 14 -1.66 -25.91 -3.85
C MET A 14 -0.89 -27.15 -3.37
N LEU A 15 -0.77 -27.34 -2.05
CA LEU A 15 -0.12 -28.51 -1.48
C LEU A 15 -0.89 -29.81 -1.78
N GLU A 16 -2.22 -29.78 -1.71
CA GLU A 16 -3.05 -30.92 -2.09
C GLU A 16 -2.87 -31.31 -3.57
N LEU A 17 -2.72 -30.32 -4.46
CA LEU A 17 -2.42 -30.57 -5.88
C LEU A 17 -1.04 -31.20 -6.06
N ILE A 18 -0.04 -30.72 -5.33
CA ILE A 18 1.32 -31.29 -5.33
C ILE A 18 1.30 -32.74 -4.83
N ASP A 19 0.57 -33.03 -3.75
CA ASP A 19 0.45 -34.38 -3.21
C ASP A 19 -0.24 -35.33 -4.19
N LYS A 20 -1.26 -34.86 -4.91
CA LYS A 20 -1.92 -35.63 -5.98
C LYS A 20 -0.96 -35.94 -7.13
N LEU A 21 -0.11 -34.99 -7.53
CA LEU A 21 0.90 -35.21 -8.57
C LEU A 21 1.96 -36.23 -8.11
N LYS A 22 2.43 -36.11 -6.87
CA LYS A 22 3.35 -37.08 -6.25
C LYS A 22 2.76 -38.48 -6.18
N ALA A 23 1.46 -38.61 -5.89
CA ALA A 23 0.77 -39.89 -5.83
C ALA A 23 0.71 -40.63 -7.17
N VAL A 24 0.83 -39.91 -8.31
CA VAL A 24 0.87 -40.50 -9.66
C VAL A 24 2.30 -40.93 -10.06
N GLY A 25 3.29 -40.70 -9.19
CA GLY A 25 4.69 -41.06 -9.41
C GLY A 25 5.55 -39.89 -9.87
N GLU A 26 5.03 -38.67 -9.89
CA GLU A 26 5.77 -37.49 -10.31
C GLU A 26 6.63 -36.95 -9.15
N GLU A 27 7.95 -36.91 -9.33
CA GLU A 27 8.83 -36.29 -8.35
C GLU A 27 8.88 -34.77 -8.57
N ILE A 28 8.29 -34.03 -7.63
CA ILE A 28 8.35 -32.56 -7.63
C ILE A 28 9.33 -32.13 -6.55
N LYS A 29 10.44 -31.54 -7.00
CA LYS A 29 11.47 -30.95 -6.15
C LYS A 29 10.95 -29.73 -5.40
N ASP A 30 11.54 -29.48 -4.23
CA ASP A 30 11.14 -28.42 -3.32
C ASP A 30 11.32 -27.00 -3.91
N ASP A 31 12.35 -26.80 -4.75
CA ASP A 31 12.57 -25.55 -5.50
C ASP A 31 11.40 -25.23 -6.45
N HIS A 32 10.91 -26.23 -7.18
CA HIS A 32 9.75 -26.10 -8.04
C HIS A 32 8.48 -25.83 -7.24
N ILE A 33 8.30 -26.48 -6.09
CA ILE A 33 7.16 -26.22 -5.19
C ILE A 33 7.18 -24.77 -4.71
N ALA A 34 8.34 -24.28 -4.27
CA ALA A 34 8.52 -22.91 -3.82
C ALA A 34 8.22 -21.90 -4.93
N ALA A 35 8.74 -22.13 -6.15
CA ALA A 35 8.46 -21.30 -7.32
C ALA A 35 6.96 -21.29 -7.68
N LEU A 36 6.31 -22.46 -7.68
CA LEU A 36 4.86 -22.58 -7.95
C LEU A 36 4.04 -21.77 -6.93
N LEU A 37 4.39 -21.84 -5.65
CA LEU A 37 3.73 -21.04 -4.61
C LEU A 37 3.90 -19.54 -4.86
N LEU A 38 5.12 -19.08 -5.18
CA LEU A 38 5.39 -17.66 -5.45
C LEU A 38 4.66 -17.13 -6.69
N VAL A 39 4.58 -17.91 -7.76
CA VAL A 39 3.87 -17.48 -8.98
C VAL A 39 2.35 -17.48 -8.78
N SER A 40 1.83 -18.31 -7.88
CA SER A 40 0.40 -18.47 -7.64
C SER A 40 -0.27 -17.32 -6.86
N VAL A 41 0.50 -16.46 -6.20
CA VAL A 41 -0.01 -15.32 -5.40
C VAL A 41 -0.10 -14.03 -6.24
N PRO A 42 -1.01 -13.10 -5.90
CA PRO A 42 -1.36 -12.00 -6.78
C PRO A 42 -0.27 -10.91 -6.80
N LYS A 43 -0.40 -9.93 -7.71
CA LYS A 43 0.63 -8.92 -7.98
C LYS A 43 0.94 -8.04 -6.77
N SER A 44 -0.03 -7.86 -5.89
CA SER A 44 0.21 -7.08 -4.69
C SER A 44 1.36 -7.64 -3.83
N TYR A 45 1.72 -8.93 -3.97
CA TYR A 45 2.84 -9.58 -3.26
C TYR A 45 4.19 -9.46 -3.99
N ASP A 46 4.30 -8.77 -5.11
CA ASP A 46 5.52 -8.74 -5.95
C ASP A 46 6.77 -8.28 -5.20
N THR A 47 6.63 -7.36 -4.22
CA THR A 47 7.75 -6.96 -3.35
C THR A 47 8.29 -8.13 -2.53
N LEU A 48 7.40 -8.97 -1.96
CA LEU A 48 7.80 -10.16 -1.24
C LEU A 48 8.45 -11.18 -2.19
N LYS A 49 7.87 -11.39 -3.38
CA LYS A 49 8.45 -12.29 -4.39
C LYS A 49 9.88 -11.89 -4.74
N THR A 50 10.08 -10.62 -5.06
CA THR A 50 11.41 -10.06 -5.40
C THR A 50 12.41 -10.30 -4.26
N ALA A 51 11.99 -10.09 -3.00
CA ALA A 51 12.86 -10.30 -1.84
C ALA A 51 13.21 -11.78 -1.64
N LEU A 52 12.27 -12.69 -1.88
CA LEU A 52 12.49 -14.14 -1.78
C LEU A 52 13.34 -14.65 -2.94
N GLU A 53 13.11 -14.19 -4.17
CA GLU A 53 13.91 -14.52 -5.36
C GLU A 53 15.38 -14.08 -5.25
N ALA A 54 15.67 -13.06 -4.43
CA ALA A 54 17.04 -12.64 -4.14
C ALA A 54 17.75 -13.53 -3.10
N MET A 55 17.04 -14.43 -2.42
CA MET A 55 17.63 -15.37 -1.47
C MET A 55 18.31 -16.53 -2.21
N PRO A 56 19.34 -17.15 -1.61
CA PRO A 56 19.96 -18.35 -2.17
C PRO A 56 18.95 -19.48 -2.36
N GLU A 57 18.99 -20.17 -3.51
CA GLU A 57 18.05 -21.27 -3.83
C GLU A 57 18.02 -22.37 -2.76
N ASN A 58 19.16 -22.65 -2.12
CA ASN A 58 19.28 -23.66 -1.06
C ASN A 58 18.58 -23.28 0.26
N GLU A 59 18.27 -22.00 0.45
CA GLU A 59 17.51 -21.51 1.61
C GLU A 59 16.02 -21.38 1.30
N LEU A 60 15.64 -21.49 0.02
CA LEU A 60 14.30 -21.22 -0.47
C LEU A 60 13.40 -22.46 -0.36
N THR A 61 13.03 -22.83 0.86
CA THR A 61 12.21 -24.02 1.13
C THR A 61 10.71 -23.73 1.01
N PRO A 62 9.88 -24.71 0.61
CA PRO A 62 8.42 -24.58 0.60
C PRO A 62 7.83 -24.10 1.93
N GLU A 63 8.40 -24.56 3.04
CA GLU A 63 7.99 -24.15 4.39
C GLU A 63 8.29 -22.69 4.67
N LEU A 64 9.48 -22.19 4.30
CA LEU A 64 9.82 -20.78 4.41
C LEU A 64 8.85 -19.92 3.61
N ILE A 65 8.57 -20.30 2.36
CA ILE A 65 7.64 -19.56 1.48
C ILE A 65 6.25 -19.51 2.10
N LYS A 66 5.72 -20.64 2.58
CA LYS A 66 4.43 -20.71 3.27
C LYS A 66 4.36 -19.73 4.45
N ASN A 67 5.40 -19.72 5.30
CA ASN A 67 5.44 -18.85 6.47
C ASN A 67 5.46 -17.37 6.05
N LYS A 68 6.33 -17.00 5.10
CA LYS A 68 6.44 -15.62 4.61
C LYS A 68 5.18 -15.12 3.93
N LEU A 69 4.51 -15.97 3.15
CA LEU A 69 3.21 -15.64 2.54
C LEU A 69 2.12 -15.39 3.58
N THR A 70 2.11 -16.19 4.64
CA THR A 70 1.14 -16.07 5.74
C THR A 70 1.38 -14.78 6.54
N ASP A 71 2.64 -14.50 6.88
CA ASP A 71 3.04 -13.29 7.60
C ASP A 71 2.67 -12.03 6.83
N GLU A 72 2.98 -11.99 5.53
CA GLU A 72 2.67 -10.84 4.68
C GLU A 72 1.16 -10.66 4.51
N ASN A 73 0.39 -11.74 4.41
CA ASN A 73 -1.06 -11.68 4.37
C ASN A 73 -1.64 -11.09 5.67
N ASN A 74 -1.12 -11.48 6.84
CA ASN A 74 -1.56 -10.94 8.12
C ASN A 74 -1.20 -9.45 8.24
N ARG A 75 0.04 -9.09 7.89
CA ARG A 75 0.50 -7.69 7.87
C ARG A 75 -0.38 -6.79 7.01
N ARG A 76 -0.86 -7.29 5.87
CA ARG A 76 -1.79 -6.55 4.99
C ARG A 76 -3.16 -6.34 5.63
N LYS A 77 -3.72 -7.40 6.23
CA LYS A 77 -5.01 -7.33 6.92
C LYS A 77 -4.99 -6.32 8.07
N GLU A 78 -3.90 -6.29 8.83
CA GLU A 78 -3.69 -5.30 9.90
C GLU A 78 -3.65 -3.88 9.33
N GLN A 79 -2.88 -3.64 8.27
CA GLN A 79 -2.80 -2.32 7.64
C GLN A 79 -4.11 -1.83 7.05
N ASP A 80 -4.89 -2.71 6.44
CA ASP A 80 -6.21 -2.36 5.92
C ASP A 80 -7.16 -2.00 7.06
N SER A 81 -7.08 -2.72 8.19
CA SER A 81 -7.88 -2.39 9.38
C SER A 81 -7.53 -1.01 9.95
N ASP A 82 -6.24 -0.68 10.06
CA ASP A 82 -5.75 0.61 10.55
C ASP A 82 -6.14 1.77 9.63
N ARG A 83 -6.02 1.55 8.31
CA ARG A 83 -6.44 2.54 7.29
C ARG A 83 -7.94 2.79 7.36
N ASN A 84 -8.74 1.74 7.50
CA ASN A 84 -10.19 1.85 7.63
C ASN A 84 -10.58 2.60 8.91
N LEU A 85 -9.93 2.31 10.04
CA LEU A 85 -10.10 3.06 11.29
C LEU A 85 -9.76 4.54 11.10
N ALA A 86 -8.58 4.86 10.58
CA ALA A 86 -8.15 6.23 10.35
C ALA A 86 -9.10 7.00 9.41
N GLN A 87 -9.64 6.34 8.38
CA GLN A 87 -10.63 6.92 7.47
C GLN A 87 -11.97 7.17 8.18
N ALA A 88 -12.47 6.22 8.97
CA ALA A 88 -13.70 6.37 9.74
C ALA A 88 -13.62 7.49 10.77
N PHE A 89 -12.47 7.68 11.42
CA PHE A 89 -12.25 8.82 12.30
C PHE A 89 -12.31 10.14 11.53
N ARG A 90 -11.65 10.24 10.36
CA ARG A 90 -11.66 11.46 9.52
C ARG A 90 -13.06 11.84 9.04
N THR A 91 -13.89 10.87 8.68
CA THR A 91 -15.29 11.15 8.27
C THR A 91 -16.13 11.65 9.44
N ASN A 92 -15.90 11.15 10.67
CA ASN A 92 -16.64 11.61 11.85
C ASN A 92 -16.22 13.01 12.33
N VAL A 93 -14.96 13.41 12.20
CA VAL A 93 -14.55 14.81 12.44
C VAL A 93 -14.95 15.78 11.31
N SER A 94 -15.42 15.27 10.16
CA SER A 94 -15.90 16.11 9.05
C SER A 94 -17.31 16.68 9.26
N PHE A 95 -18.05 16.22 10.29
CA PHE A 95 -19.43 16.65 10.59
C PHE A 95 -19.56 17.92 11.43
N LYS A 96 -18.51 18.76 11.53
CA LYS A 96 -18.62 20.13 12.04
C LYS A 96 -17.80 21.13 11.23
N ARG A 97 -18.09 21.26 9.93
CA ARG A 97 -17.99 22.59 9.29
C ARG A 97 -19.25 23.39 9.62
N SER A 98 -19.42 23.68 10.90
CA SER A 98 -20.24 24.82 11.30
C SER A 98 -19.57 26.07 10.75
N HIS A 99 -20.35 26.97 10.16
CA HIS A 99 -19.97 28.31 9.77
C HIS A 99 -19.15 28.99 10.89
N GLN A 100 -17.82 28.89 10.85
CA GLN A 100 -16.96 29.77 11.63
C GLN A 100 -16.46 30.88 10.73
N ASN A 101 -16.94 32.06 11.09
CA ASN A 101 -16.67 33.36 10.51
C ASN A 101 -15.17 33.54 10.23
N LYS A 102 -14.85 34.00 9.01
CA LYS A 102 -13.48 34.30 8.58
C LYS A 102 -13.00 35.55 9.32
N ASN A 103 -12.46 35.39 10.52
CA ASN A 103 -11.77 36.49 11.20
C ASN A 103 -10.29 36.12 11.36
N ASP A 104 -9.51 36.65 10.41
CA ASP A 104 -8.13 37.11 10.48
C ASP A 104 -7.15 36.37 11.42
N LYS A 105 -6.29 35.54 10.82
CA LYS A 105 -5.01 35.20 11.43
C LYS A 105 -4.07 36.40 11.25
N PHE A 106 -3.59 36.98 12.34
CA PHE A 106 -2.53 37.98 12.33
C PHE A 106 -1.16 37.31 12.49
N CYS A 107 -0.13 37.86 11.84
CA CYS A 107 1.24 37.39 11.96
C CYS A 107 1.88 37.97 13.23
N THR A 108 2.30 37.12 14.16
CA THR A 108 2.93 37.52 15.44
C THR A 108 4.32 38.14 15.29
N PHE A 109 4.86 38.20 14.06
CA PHE A 109 6.17 38.77 13.75
C PHE A 109 6.09 40.16 13.09
N CYS A 110 4.97 40.55 12.47
CA CYS A 110 4.91 41.82 11.71
C CYS A 110 3.65 42.68 11.93
N GLU A 111 2.83 42.40 12.95
CA GLU A 111 1.67 43.22 13.37
C GLU A 111 0.71 43.64 12.24
N LYS A 112 0.61 42.87 11.14
CA LYS A 112 -0.35 43.13 10.06
C LYS A 112 -1.26 41.93 9.83
N THR A 113 -2.54 42.21 9.59
CA THR A 113 -3.58 41.23 9.23
C THR A 113 -3.59 41.03 7.71
N TRP A 114 -3.44 39.80 7.26
CA TRP A 114 -3.44 39.47 5.83
C TRP A 114 -4.82 38.97 5.40
N SER A 115 -5.60 39.83 4.72
CA SER A 115 -6.84 39.40 4.07
C SER A 115 -6.56 38.98 2.62
N PHE A 116 -7.00 37.79 2.23
CA PHE A 116 -6.77 37.15 0.93
C PHE A 116 -7.59 37.76 -0.25
N LYS A 117 -7.92 39.05 -0.19
CA LYS A 117 -8.62 39.75 -1.29
C LYS A 117 -7.82 40.99 -1.69
N GLY A 118 -6.89 40.81 -2.61
CA GLY A 118 -6.14 41.93 -3.17
C GLY A 118 -4.99 41.58 -4.10
N PHE A 119 -5.07 40.50 -4.88
CA PHE A 119 -4.10 40.24 -5.94
C PHE A 119 -4.73 40.55 -7.30
N LEU A 120 -5.08 41.81 -7.58
CA LEU A 120 -5.43 42.23 -8.95
C LEU A 120 -5.10 43.68 -9.32
N LEU A 121 -4.39 44.47 -8.52
CA LEU A 121 -3.98 45.81 -8.95
C LEU A 121 -2.59 46.20 -8.41
N SER A 122 -1.53 45.65 -8.98
CA SER A 122 -0.26 46.39 -9.12
C SER A 122 0.73 45.67 -10.06
N ILE A 123 0.39 45.59 -11.34
CA ILE A 123 1.43 45.52 -12.38
C ILE A 123 1.01 46.45 -13.51
N ARG A 124 1.16 47.76 -13.29
CA ARG A 124 1.30 48.71 -14.41
C ARG A 124 2.76 48.64 -14.85
N PRO A 125 3.06 48.20 -16.08
CA PRO A 125 4.37 48.49 -16.65
C PRO A 125 4.39 49.98 -16.98
N LEU A 126 5.27 50.75 -16.33
CA LEU A 126 5.63 52.07 -16.81
C LEU A 126 6.36 51.87 -18.15
N SER A 127 5.62 52.07 -19.23
CA SER A 127 6.20 52.50 -20.51
C SER A 127 6.85 53.85 -20.26
N HIS A 128 8.17 53.95 -20.43
CA HIS A 128 8.82 55.21 -20.76
C HIS A 128 9.79 54.98 -21.91
N TYR A 129 9.34 55.48 -23.06
CA TYR A 129 10.14 55.89 -24.21
C TYR A 129 11.25 56.85 -23.79
N THR A 130 12.43 56.71 -24.39
CA THR A 130 13.25 57.85 -24.84
C THR A 130 14.04 57.42 -26.07
N VAL A 131 13.93 58.27 -27.10
CA VAL A 131 14.55 58.20 -28.44
C VAL A 131 16.03 58.56 -28.36
#